data_AF-A0A9E2BKP7-F1
#
_entry.id   AF-A0A9E2BKP7-F1
#
_cell.length_a   1.000
_cell.length_b   1.000
_cell.length_c   1.000
_cell.angle_alpha   90.00
_cell.angle_beta   90.00
_cell.angle_gamma   90.00
#
_symmetry.space_group_name_H-M   'P 1'
#
loop_
_entity.id
_entity.type
_entity.pdbx_description
1 polymer ?
#
loop_
_entity_poly.entity_id
_entity_poly.type
_entity_poly.pdbx_seq_one_letter_code
_entity_poly.pdbx_strand_id
1 'polypeptide(L)'
;MDLQKEQYATIDREGYWDTPTPHDVVRDVISSGQRVYLRFGGLPSGYSRNHRDRSVEAGISVWRGWVKGTTAVVDLRQCDGLSAALIIGERARSVYVVQGKEIGQGSDREPLLDSDTATARKVPIERIVLLLT
;
A
#
# COMPACT_ATOMS: atom_id res chain seq x y z
N MET A 1 18.23 -5.93 6.98
CA MET A 1 16.89 -5.68 7.57
C MET A 1 16.57 -6.88 8.43
N ASP A 2 16.44 -6.69 9.73
CA ASP A 2 16.26 -7.79 10.70
C ASP A 2 14.77 -8.03 10.95
N LEU A 3 14.17 -8.84 10.08
CA LEU A 3 12.75 -9.22 10.13
C LEU A 3 12.39 -10.09 11.35
N GLN A 4 13.33 -10.43 12.25
CA GLN A 4 13.00 -11.07 13.53
C GLN A 4 12.30 -10.11 14.51
N LYS A 5 12.35 -8.79 14.25
CA LYS A 5 11.71 -7.77 15.09
C LYS A 5 10.52 -7.07 14.43
N GLU A 6 10.34 -7.19 13.13
CA GLU A 6 9.27 -6.49 12.41
C GLU A 6 7.95 -7.26 12.56
N GLN A 7 6.93 -6.57 13.06
CA GLN A 7 5.57 -7.09 13.10
C GLN A 7 4.93 -6.92 11.73
N TYR A 8 4.14 -7.89 11.28
CA TYR A 8 3.31 -7.73 10.09
C TYR A 8 2.00 -8.50 10.22
N ALA A 9 1.02 -8.05 9.45
CA ALA A 9 -0.26 -8.72 9.30
C ALA A 9 -0.46 -9.14 7.84
N THR A 10 -1.30 -10.14 7.59
CA THR A 10 -1.64 -10.59 6.24
C THR A 10 -3.13 -10.39 6.00
N ILE A 11 -3.45 -9.86 4.83
CA ILE A 11 -4.80 -9.67 4.32
C ILE A 11 -4.89 -10.43 2.99
N ASP A 12 -5.96 -11.20 2.81
CA ASP A 12 -6.24 -11.86 1.54
C ASP A 12 -6.82 -10.88 0.49
N ARG A 13 -6.99 -11.34 -0.75
CA ARG A 13 -7.56 -10.50 -1.81
C ARG A 13 -8.99 -10.01 -1.55
N GLU A 14 -9.72 -10.68 -0.67
CA GLU A 14 -11.10 -10.32 -0.33
C GLU A 14 -11.16 -9.28 0.79
N GLY A 15 -10.03 -8.98 1.43
CA GLY A 15 -9.91 -8.00 2.50
C GLY A 15 -9.99 -8.62 3.90
N TYR A 16 -9.96 -9.94 4.02
CA TYR A 16 -10.01 -10.62 5.32
C TYR A 16 -8.62 -10.81 5.90
N TRP A 17 -8.53 -10.70 7.22
CA TRP A 17 -7.32 -11.08 7.97
C TRP A 17 -7.06 -12.57 7.77
N ASP A 18 -5.86 -12.89 7.31
CA ASP A 18 -5.44 -14.25 7.01
C ASP A 18 -4.29 -14.67 7.95
N THR A 19 -3.99 -15.96 7.92
CA THR A 19 -2.79 -16.55 8.49
C THR A 19 -1.55 -15.74 8.11
N PRO A 20 -0.65 -15.44 9.08
CA PRO A 20 0.55 -14.69 8.78
C PRO A 20 1.37 -15.38 7.69
N THR A 21 1.70 -14.60 6.65
CA THR A 21 2.62 -15.03 5.60
C THR A 21 3.93 -15.49 6.21
N PRO A 22 4.54 -16.62 5.79
CA PRO A 22 5.84 -17.05 6.31
C PRO A 22 6.93 -15.96 6.17
N HIS A 23 7.77 -15.80 7.19
CA HIS A 23 8.77 -14.74 7.23
C HIS A 23 9.73 -14.77 6.03
N ASP A 24 10.15 -15.96 5.60
CA ASP A 24 11.02 -16.18 4.44
C ASP A 24 10.39 -15.64 3.14
N VAL A 25 9.07 -15.86 2.95
CA VAL A 25 8.32 -15.29 1.83
C VAL A 25 8.32 -13.77 1.90
N VAL A 26 8.06 -13.18 3.08
CA VAL A 26 8.12 -11.72 3.26
C VAL A 26 9.53 -11.18 2.95
N ARG A 27 10.59 -11.84 3.43
CA ARG A 27 11.99 -11.46 3.14
C ARG A 27 12.27 -11.49 1.64
N ASP A 28 11.81 -12.54 0.98
CA ASP A 28 12.03 -12.76 -0.44
C ASP A 28 11.36 -11.67 -1.28
N VAL A 29 10.10 -11.30 -0.96
CA VAL A 29 9.40 -10.20 -1.61
C VAL A 29 10.13 -8.86 -1.40
N ILE A 30 10.59 -8.56 -0.19
CA ILE A 30 11.28 -7.29 0.09
C ILE A 30 12.66 -7.20 -0.57
N SER A 31 13.39 -8.32 -0.60
CA SER A 31 14.78 -8.36 -1.11
C SER A 31 14.88 -8.45 -2.63
N SER A 32 13.91 -9.09 -3.28
CA SER A 32 13.95 -9.37 -4.74
C SER A 32 12.73 -8.86 -5.51
N GLY A 33 11.69 -8.39 -4.83
CA GLY A 33 10.50 -7.80 -5.44
C GLY A 33 10.74 -6.39 -5.97
N GLN A 34 9.86 -5.97 -6.88
CA GLN A 34 9.89 -4.62 -7.44
C GLN A 34 9.39 -3.61 -6.39
N ARG A 35 10.17 -2.56 -6.12
CA ARG A 35 9.72 -1.40 -5.34
C ARG A 35 8.69 -0.60 -6.12
N VAL A 36 7.55 -0.32 -5.51
CA VAL A 36 6.40 0.32 -6.17
C VAL A 36 5.66 1.25 -5.22
N TYR A 37 4.83 2.12 -5.79
CA TYR A 37 3.69 2.70 -5.08
C TYR A 37 2.44 1.86 -5.34
N LEU A 38 1.68 1.59 -4.30
CA LEU A 38 0.45 0.81 -4.32
C LEU A 38 -0.74 1.69 -4.00
N ARG A 39 -1.86 1.45 -4.67
CA ARG A 39 -3.15 2.04 -4.32
C ARG A 39 -4.25 1.00 -4.36
N PHE A 40 -5.20 1.15 -3.45
CA PHE A 40 -6.36 0.26 -3.32
C PHE A 40 -7.64 1.03 -3.69
N GLY A 41 -8.46 0.43 -4.56
CA GLY A 41 -9.70 1.04 -5.06
C GLY A 41 -9.55 1.97 -6.28
N GLY A 42 -8.39 1.98 -6.95
CA GLY A 42 -8.16 2.71 -8.20
C GLY A 42 -7.75 4.18 -8.02
N LEU A 43 -7.40 4.85 -9.14
CA LEU A 43 -7.10 6.28 -9.13
C LEU A 43 -8.39 7.11 -8.98
N PRO A 44 -8.37 8.19 -8.19
CA PRO A 44 -9.45 9.17 -8.19
C PRO A 44 -9.43 9.97 -9.49
N SER A 45 -10.54 10.61 -9.85
CA SER A 45 -10.63 11.51 -11.01
C SER A 45 -9.87 12.85 -10.84
N GLY A 46 -9.01 12.95 -9.82
CA GLY A 46 -8.29 14.16 -9.43
C GLY A 46 -7.44 13.87 -8.19
N TYR A 47 -7.72 14.57 -7.09
CA TYR A 47 -6.97 14.45 -5.84
C TYR A 47 -7.56 13.39 -4.90
N SER A 48 -6.72 12.88 -3.99
CA SER A 48 -7.20 12.11 -2.85
C SER A 48 -7.88 12.99 -1.82
N ARG A 49 -8.65 12.36 -0.94
CA ARG A 49 -9.29 13.03 0.18
C ARG A 49 -8.94 12.27 1.44
N ASN A 50 -8.65 13.00 2.51
CA ASN A 50 -8.46 12.43 3.82
C ASN A 50 -9.75 11.68 4.24
N HIS A 51 -9.60 10.44 4.69
CA HIS A 51 -10.73 9.60 5.08
C HIS A 51 -11.49 10.13 6.31
N ARG A 52 -10.77 10.78 7.24
CA ARG A 52 -11.28 11.30 8.51
C ARG A 52 -12.19 12.51 8.33
N ASP A 53 -11.77 13.50 7.53
CA ASP A 53 -12.45 14.80 7.45
C ASP A 53 -12.87 15.21 6.03
N ARG A 54 -12.62 14.36 5.02
CA ARG A 54 -12.96 14.58 3.60
C ARG A 54 -12.26 15.77 2.94
N SER A 55 -11.30 16.39 3.62
CA SER A 55 -10.46 17.46 3.05
C SER A 55 -9.69 16.94 1.83
N VAL A 56 -9.48 17.81 0.85
CA VAL A 56 -8.78 17.47 -0.40
C VAL A 56 -7.29 17.54 -0.16
N GLU A 57 -6.56 16.50 -0.58
CA GLU A 57 -5.11 16.45 -0.51
C GLU A 57 -4.46 17.12 -1.72
N ALA A 58 -3.17 17.46 -1.59
CA ALA A 58 -2.42 18.08 -2.68
C ALA A 58 -2.13 17.14 -3.87
N GLY A 59 -2.37 15.83 -3.71
CA GLY A 59 -2.08 14.82 -4.72
C GLY A 59 -2.87 13.52 -4.53
N ILE A 60 -2.37 12.45 -5.12
CA ILE A 60 -2.91 11.10 -5.01
C ILE A 60 -2.13 10.33 -3.95
N SER A 61 -2.79 10.01 -2.84
CA SER A 61 -2.25 9.20 -1.75
C SER A 61 -1.96 7.76 -2.20
N VAL A 62 -0.76 7.28 -1.89
CA VAL A 62 -0.29 5.94 -2.25
C VAL A 62 0.52 5.33 -1.12
N TRP A 63 0.67 4.02 -1.11
CA TRP A 63 1.48 3.32 -0.14
C TRP A 63 2.80 2.85 -0.77
N ARG A 64 3.92 3.02 -0.08
CA ARG A 64 5.19 2.42 -0.52
C ARG A 64 5.14 0.91 -0.30
N GLY A 65 5.81 0.16 -1.15
CA GLY A 65 5.86 -1.28 -0.97
C GLY A 65 6.70 -2.02 -2.00
N TRP A 66 6.55 -3.34 -1.96
CA TRP A 66 7.17 -4.28 -2.87
C TRP A 66 6.13 -5.22 -3.45
N VAL A 67 6.33 -5.62 -4.70
CA VAL A 67 5.50 -6.66 -5.34
C VAL A 67 6.40 -7.73 -5.94
N LYS A 68 6.05 -8.99 -5.68
CA LYS A 68 6.64 -10.16 -6.34
C LYS A 68 5.55 -11.19 -6.61
N GLY A 69 5.30 -11.50 -7.89
CA GLY A 69 4.19 -12.37 -8.29
C GLY A 69 2.84 -11.79 -7.86
N THR A 70 2.05 -12.58 -7.14
CA THR A 70 0.73 -12.20 -6.60
C THR A 70 0.79 -11.71 -5.15
N THR A 71 1.98 -11.49 -4.59
CA THR A 71 2.16 -10.98 -3.22
C THR A 71 2.63 -9.53 -3.23
N ALA A 72 1.95 -8.68 -2.47
CA ALA A 72 2.34 -7.31 -2.19
C ALA A 72 2.74 -7.16 -0.72
N VAL A 73 3.85 -6.46 -0.44
CA VAL A 73 4.22 -6.00 0.91
C VAL A 73 4.07 -4.49 0.94
N VAL A 74 3.22 -3.99 1.82
CA VAL A 74 2.95 -2.56 2.05
C VAL A 74 3.76 -2.09 3.24
N ASP A 75 4.57 -1.04 3.05
CA ASP A 75 5.40 -0.46 4.11
C ASP A 75 4.62 0.59 4.90
N LEU A 76 4.15 0.23 6.10
CA LEU A 76 3.40 1.12 6.98
C LEU A 76 4.25 1.66 8.14
N ARG A 77 5.55 1.37 8.19
CA ARG A 77 6.43 1.75 9.32
C ARG A 77 6.53 3.25 9.56
N GLN A 78 6.19 4.07 8.57
CA GLN A 78 6.18 5.54 8.66
C GLN A 78 4.77 6.15 8.51
N CYS A 79 3.73 5.33 8.48
CA CYS A 79 2.34 5.76 8.29
C CYS A 79 1.51 5.51 9.55
N ASP A 80 0.30 6.06 9.61
CA ASP A 80 -0.71 5.57 10.57
C ASP A 80 -1.20 4.18 10.17
N GLY A 81 -0.63 3.15 10.79
CA GLY A 81 -0.88 1.75 10.45
C GLY A 81 -2.33 1.30 10.64
N LEU A 82 -3.06 1.87 11.61
CA LEU A 82 -4.45 1.47 11.86
C LEU A 82 -5.38 1.98 10.75
N SER A 83 -5.28 3.26 10.42
CA SER A 83 -6.07 3.89 9.35
C SER A 83 -5.75 3.27 8.00
N ALA A 84 -4.46 3.02 7.73
CA ALA A 84 -4.03 2.35 6.51
C ALA A 84 -4.61 0.93 6.39
N ALA A 85 -4.53 0.12 7.46
CA ALA A 85 -5.02 -1.25 7.46
C ALA A 85 -6.52 -1.35 7.13
N LEU A 86 -7.34 -0.45 7.68
CA LEU A 86 -8.78 -0.39 7.41
C LEU A 86 -9.05 -0.09 5.93
N ILE A 87 -8.40 0.95 5.38
CA ILE A 87 -8.59 1.37 3.98
C ILE A 87 -8.12 0.26 3.02
N ILE A 88 -7.00 -0.40 3.32
CA ILE A 88 -6.45 -1.47 2.50
C ILE A 88 -7.38 -2.68 2.52
N GLY A 89 -7.89 -3.09 3.70
CA GLY A 89 -8.83 -4.20 3.83
C GLY A 89 -10.11 -3.99 3.03
N GLU A 90 -10.77 -2.84 3.15
CA GLU A 90 -12.00 -2.52 2.41
C GLU A 90 -11.84 -2.56 0.88
N ARG A 91 -10.63 -2.33 0.39
CA ARG A 91 -10.34 -2.12 -1.03
C ARG A 91 -9.37 -3.16 -1.62
N ALA A 92 -9.09 -4.23 -0.88
CA ALA A 92 -8.13 -5.28 -1.24
C ALA A 92 -8.41 -5.92 -2.61
N ARG A 93 -9.69 -5.99 -3.02
CA ARG A 93 -10.13 -6.54 -4.31
C ARG A 93 -9.59 -5.82 -5.54
N SER A 94 -9.06 -4.60 -5.37
CA SER A 94 -8.64 -3.75 -6.48
C SER A 94 -7.32 -3.07 -6.16
N VAL A 95 -6.23 -3.80 -6.38
CA VAL A 95 -4.86 -3.32 -6.18
C VAL A 95 -4.26 -2.79 -7.48
N TYR A 96 -3.61 -1.64 -7.39
CA TYR A 96 -2.95 -0.97 -8.50
C TYR A 96 -1.51 -0.66 -8.13
N VAL A 97 -0.60 -0.90 -9.07
CA VAL A 97 0.73 -0.28 -9.05
C VAL A 97 0.60 1.10 -9.70
N VAL A 98 1.08 2.12 -9.00
CA VAL A 98 1.01 3.52 -9.41
C VAL A 98 2.42 4.03 -9.68
N GLN A 99 2.54 4.86 -10.71
CA GLN A 99 3.76 5.61 -11.02
C GLN A 99 3.40 7.08 -11.14
N GLY A 100 4.32 7.97 -10.80
CA GLY A 100 4.13 9.42 -10.88
C GLY A 100 5.22 10.15 -10.11
N LYS A 101 5.20 11.48 -10.20
CA LYS A 101 6.10 12.35 -9.45
C LYS A 101 5.61 12.47 -8.00
N GLU A 102 6.44 12.13 -7.02
CA GLU A 102 6.16 12.39 -5.61
C GLU A 102 6.23 13.90 -5.33
N ILE A 103 5.19 14.46 -4.70
CA ILE A 103 5.06 15.90 -4.43
C ILE A 103 4.91 16.25 -2.95
N GLY A 104 4.86 15.24 -2.08
CA GLY A 104 4.77 15.46 -0.63
C GLY A 104 4.23 14.25 0.10
N GLN A 105 3.67 14.53 1.29
CA GLN A 105 3.05 13.55 2.16
C GLN A 105 1.60 13.93 2.44
N GLY A 106 0.75 12.91 2.54
CA GLY A 106 -0.65 13.00 2.90
C GLY A 106 -0.82 13.07 4.41
N SER A 107 -2.08 13.05 4.81
CA SER A 107 -2.47 13.26 6.20
C SER A 107 -1.99 12.14 7.13
N ASP A 108 -1.89 10.91 6.62
CA ASP A 108 -1.44 9.73 7.35
C ASP A 108 0.05 9.44 7.09
N ARG A 109 0.78 10.46 6.59
CA ARG A 109 2.22 10.47 6.22
C ARG A 109 2.57 9.60 5.01
N GLU A 110 1.57 9.09 4.32
CA GLU A 110 1.75 8.35 3.09
C GLU A 110 2.15 9.28 1.93
N PRO A 111 2.91 8.80 0.93
CA PRO A 111 3.30 9.65 -0.18
C PRO A 111 2.11 10.17 -1.01
N LEU A 112 2.25 11.40 -1.51
CA LEU A 112 1.36 11.97 -2.51
C LEU A 112 2.07 12.02 -3.86
N LEU A 113 1.40 11.49 -4.89
CA LEU A 113 1.81 11.65 -6.28
C LEU A 113 1.06 12.78 -6.97
N ASP A 114 1.73 13.50 -7.84
CA ASP A 114 1.14 14.51 -8.73
C ASP A 114 0.11 13.86 -9.66
N SER A 115 -1.13 14.33 -9.61
CA SER A 115 -2.24 13.78 -10.41
C SER A 115 -1.98 13.86 -11.90
N ASP A 116 -1.24 14.86 -12.38
CA ASP A 116 -1.02 15.08 -13.82
C ASP A 116 -0.02 14.07 -14.40
N THR A 117 0.80 13.46 -13.54
CA THR A 117 1.81 12.47 -13.94
C THR A 117 1.44 11.05 -13.49
N ALA A 118 0.39 10.92 -12.69
CA ALA A 118 0.01 9.65 -12.09
C ALA A 118 -0.61 8.71 -13.10
N THR A 119 -0.04 7.51 -13.22
CA THR A 119 -0.61 6.41 -14.00
C THR A 119 -0.75 5.19 -13.13
N ALA A 120 -1.78 4.37 -13.37
CA ALA A 120 -2.03 3.17 -12.60
C ALA A 120 -2.29 1.97 -13.49
N ARG A 121 -1.75 0.83 -13.05
CA ARG A 121 -1.97 -0.47 -13.67
C ARG A 121 -2.50 -1.44 -12.63
N LYS A 122 -3.66 -2.04 -12.91
CA LYS A 122 -4.23 -3.08 -12.05
C LYS A 122 -3.28 -4.29 -12.01
N VAL A 123 -3.09 -4.87 -10.83
CA VAL A 123 -2.26 -6.05 -10.61
C VAL A 123 -3.06 -7.16 -9.94
N PRO A 124 -2.82 -8.43 -10.29
CA PRO A 124 -3.54 -9.57 -9.70
C PRO A 124 -2.92 -9.95 -8.36
N ILE A 125 -3.05 -9.09 -7.36
CA ILE A 125 -2.57 -9.39 -6.00
C ILE A 125 -3.56 -10.30 -5.30
N GLU A 126 -3.06 -11.41 -4.78
CA GLU A 126 -3.81 -12.40 -4.01
C GLU A 126 -3.54 -12.28 -2.50
N ARG A 127 -2.38 -11.72 -2.16
CA ARG A 127 -1.90 -11.62 -0.78
C ARG A 127 -1.28 -10.26 -0.52
N ILE A 128 -1.73 -9.60 0.55
CA ILE A 128 -1.25 -8.30 0.98
C ILE A 128 -0.65 -8.45 2.37
N VAL A 129 0.63 -8.11 2.51
CA VAL A 129 1.34 -8.10 3.79
C VAL A 129 1.48 -6.65 4.23
N LEU A 130 1.01 -6.34 5.43
CA LEU A 130 1.14 -5.01 6.03
C LEU A 130 2.37 -5.05 6.95
N LEU A 131 3.46 -4.40 6.55
CA LEU A 131 4.67 -4.29 7.36
C LEU A 131 4.47 -3.18 8.39
N LEU A 132 4.41 -3.57 9.67
CA LEU A 132 4.18 -2.72 10.82
C LEU A 132 5.52 -2.43 11.52
N THR A 133 5.50 -1.46 12.45
CA THR A 133 6.65 -1.14 13.31
C THR A 133 6.90 -2.21 14.35
#